data_AF-A0A965RN91-F1
#
_entry.id   AF-A0A965RN91-F1
#
_cell.length_a   1.000
_cell.length_b   1.000
_cell.length_c   1.000
_cell.angle_alpha   90.00
_cell.angle_beta   90.00
_cell.angle_gamma   90.00
#
_symmetry.space_group_name_H-M   'P 1'
#
loop_
_entity.id
_entity.type
_entity.pdbx_description
1 polymer ?
#
loop_
_entity_poly.entity_id
_entity_poly.type
_entity_poly.pdbx_seq_one_letter_code
_entity_poly.pdbx_strand_id
1 'polypeptide(L)'
;MKKLWFIIAILLMWFLSAEKPVEPLSVQSRPAPKKENVLQQETRPSPGKETIPGERWGVQDYHQVQMQRFESPLGRTLVYSFSQDGVPIQGMNIRMREQSDGSLVEEENTYRPISEVPIRREVLEEQAAQLKSQEGRYQFDSLSADSLVIVLREGLETGELAFATSAVDKTRPGTPTQLLVRSDDGKILQKTVGRKEF
;
A
#
# COMPACT_ATOMS: atom_id res chain seq x y z
N MET A 1 63.02 -12.62 16.29
CA MET A 1 62.51 -11.34 16.83
C MET A 1 62.56 -10.24 15.76
N LYS A 2 61.71 -10.31 14.71
CA LYS A 2 61.69 -9.32 13.59
C LYS A 2 60.29 -8.97 13.07
N LYS A 3 59.22 -9.27 13.83
CA LYS A 3 57.81 -9.07 13.38
C LYS A 3 57.02 -8.03 14.22
N LEU A 4 57.68 -7.28 15.09
CA LEU A 4 57.00 -6.30 15.97
C LEU A 4 57.06 -4.85 15.44
N TRP A 5 57.92 -4.55 14.47
CA TRP A 5 58.10 -3.19 13.94
C TRP A 5 57.10 -2.81 12.83
N PHE A 6 56.38 -3.77 12.25
CA PHE A 6 55.45 -3.49 11.15
C PHE A 6 54.07 -2.99 11.60
N ILE A 7 53.68 -3.24 12.86
CA ILE A 7 52.34 -2.86 13.37
C ILE A 7 52.30 -1.38 13.79
N ILE A 8 53.44 -0.80 14.19
CA ILE A 8 53.49 0.61 14.62
C ILE A 8 53.40 1.58 13.42
N ALA A 9 53.82 1.16 12.22
CA ALA A 9 53.78 2.01 11.04
C ALA A 9 52.35 2.25 10.48
N ILE A 10 51.41 1.33 10.72
CA ILE A 10 50.04 1.46 10.19
C ILE A 10 49.15 2.31 11.12
N LEU A 11 49.46 2.36 12.42
CA LEU A 11 48.70 3.15 13.39
C LEU A 11 48.99 4.67 13.33
N LEU A 12 50.08 5.10 12.69
CA LEU A 12 50.39 6.53 12.54
C LEU A 12 49.77 7.20 11.31
N MET A 13 49.16 6.43 10.39
CA MET A 13 48.60 6.99 9.15
C MET A 13 47.16 7.49 9.28
N TRP A 14 46.51 7.33 10.44
CA TRP A 14 45.12 7.74 10.66
C TRP A 14 44.95 9.10 11.36
N PHE A 15 46.04 9.81 11.68
CA PHE A 15 45.98 11.02 12.51
C PHE A 15 46.24 12.35 11.76
N LEU A 16 46.11 12.38 10.43
CA LEU A 16 46.44 13.56 9.62
C LEU A 16 45.43 13.91 8.51
N SER A 17 44.15 13.57 8.71
CA SER A 17 43.07 14.25 7.97
C SER A 17 42.52 15.40 8.81
N ALA A 18 43.19 16.54 8.69
CA ALA A 18 42.73 17.81 9.22
C ALA A 18 41.38 18.20 8.59
N GLU A 19 40.36 18.29 9.43
CA GLU A 19 39.09 18.94 9.10
C GLU A 19 39.39 20.41 8.76
N LYS A 20 39.14 20.80 7.50
CA LYS A 20 39.15 22.20 7.11
C LYS A 20 37.89 22.87 7.68
N PRO A 21 37.99 24.05 8.31
CA PRO A 21 36.82 24.79 8.74
C PRO A 21 35.99 25.18 7.52
N VAL A 22 34.72 24.79 7.52
CA VAL A 22 33.73 25.19 6.51
C VAL A 22 33.35 26.65 6.79
N GLU A 23 33.71 27.55 5.87
CA GLU A 23 33.25 28.93 5.90
C GLU A 23 31.71 28.99 5.81
N PRO A 24 31.03 29.83 6.59
CA PRO A 24 29.60 30.01 6.45
C PRO A 24 29.30 30.73 5.14
N LEU A 25 28.62 30.02 4.23
CA LEU A 25 28.02 30.61 3.03
C LEU A 25 27.09 31.76 3.44
N SER A 26 27.43 32.97 2.99
CA SER A 26 26.57 34.14 2.99
C SER A 26 25.24 33.78 2.30
N VAL A 27 24.18 33.64 3.10
CA VAL A 27 22.82 33.45 2.62
C VAL A 27 22.34 34.78 2.02
N GLN A 28 22.56 34.94 0.73
CA GLN A 28 21.94 35.99 -0.05
C GLN A 28 20.45 35.64 -0.20
N SER A 29 19.61 36.32 0.56
CA SER A 29 18.17 36.13 0.59
C SER A 29 17.59 36.39 -0.81
N ARG A 30 17.24 35.31 -1.52
CA ARG A 30 16.44 35.42 -2.74
C ARG A 30 15.03 35.90 -2.36
N PRO A 31 14.44 36.85 -3.10
CA PRO A 31 13.06 37.24 -2.91
C PRO A 31 12.16 36.04 -3.16
N ALA A 32 11.19 35.84 -2.27
CA ALA A 32 10.24 34.74 -2.30
C ALA A 32 9.50 34.69 -3.65
N PRO A 33 9.33 33.50 -4.26
CA PRO A 33 8.49 33.37 -5.44
C PRO A 33 7.03 33.63 -5.05
N LYS A 34 6.42 34.53 -5.82
CA LYS A 34 5.00 34.89 -5.82
C LYS A 34 4.15 33.61 -5.82
N LYS A 35 3.39 33.38 -4.75
CA LYS A 35 2.38 32.31 -4.67
C LYS A 35 1.28 32.62 -5.68
N GLU A 36 1.38 32.03 -6.86
CA GLU A 36 0.32 32.10 -7.87
C GLU A 36 0.22 30.74 -8.56
N ASN A 37 -0.37 29.80 -7.81
CA ASN A 37 -1.24 28.77 -8.35
C ASN A 37 -2.07 28.24 -7.18
N VAL A 38 -3.07 29.04 -6.81
CA VAL A 38 -4.25 28.53 -6.15
C VAL A 38 -4.88 27.62 -7.18
N LEU A 39 -4.57 26.32 -7.11
CA LEU A 39 -5.42 25.30 -7.68
C LEU A 39 -6.79 25.56 -7.06
N GLN A 40 -7.68 26.16 -7.85
CA GLN A 40 -9.07 26.31 -7.48
C GLN A 40 -9.59 24.89 -7.27
N GLN A 41 -9.57 24.44 -6.02
CA GLN A 41 -10.54 23.47 -5.57
C GLN A 41 -11.88 24.17 -5.78
N GLU A 42 -12.48 23.97 -6.94
CA GLU A 42 -13.91 24.08 -7.08
C GLU A 42 -14.50 23.13 -6.03
N THR A 43 -14.79 23.66 -4.85
CA THR A 43 -15.87 23.15 -4.01
C THR A 43 -17.14 23.26 -4.83
N ARG A 44 -17.35 22.25 -5.68
CA ARG A 44 -18.61 22.04 -6.37
C ARG A 44 -19.71 21.87 -5.32
N PRO A 45 -20.91 22.38 -5.61
CA PRO A 45 -22.01 22.41 -4.65
C PRO A 45 -22.37 20.99 -4.21
N SER A 46 -22.70 20.85 -2.92
CA SER A 46 -23.30 19.66 -2.34
C SER A 46 -24.54 19.26 -3.15
N PRO A 47 -24.55 18.13 -3.88
CA PRO A 47 -25.78 17.59 -4.40
C PRO A 47 -26.53 16.98 -3.20
N GLY A 48 -27.81 17.33 -3.08
CA GLY A 48 -28.62 16.99 -1.91
C GLY A 48 -28.51 15.51 -1.57
N LYS A 49 -28.30 15.22 -0.27
CA LYS A 49 -28.26 13.89 0.35
C LYS A 49 -28.34 12.76 -0.68
N GLU A 50 -27.23 12.46 -1.33
CA GLU A 50 -27.04 11.13 -1.91
C GLU A 50 -27.18 10.20 -0.70
N THR A 51 -28.38 9.64 -0.50
CA THR A 51 -28.60 8.53 0.42
C THR A 51 -27.54 7.52 0.06
N ILE A 52 -26.59 7.33 0.97
CA ILE A 52 -25.45 6.45 0.78
C ILE A 52 -26.02 5.15 0.23
N PRO A 53 -25.61 4.70 -0.97
CA PRO A 53 -26.12 3.47 -1.57
C PRO A 53 -25.99 2.21 -0.69
N GLY A 54 -25.30 2.31 0.44
CA GLY A 54 -25.05 1.25 1.42
C GLY A 54 -26.31 0.56 1.97
N GLU A 55 -27.43 1.27 2.18
CA GLU A 55 -28.68 0.64 2.64
C GLU A 55 -29.21 -0.37 1.61
N ARG A 56 -29.07 -0.08 0.31
CA ARG A 56 -29.54 -0.97 -0.77
C ARG A 56 -28.73 -2.26 -0.84
N TRP A 57 -27.44 -2.21 -0.50
CA TRP A 57 -26.53 -3.34 -0.64
C TRP A 57 -26.32 -4.14 0.66
N GLY A 58 -26.99 -3.75 1.75
CA GLY A 58 -26.81 -4.41 3.06
C GLY A 58 -25.39 -4.27 3.58
N VAL A 59 -24.77 -3.11 3.34
CA VAL A 59 -23.41 -2.82 3.80
C VAL A 59 -23.40 -2.81 5.32
N GLN A 60 -22.49 -3.59 5.90
CA GLN A 60 -22.34 -3.69 7.35
C GLN A 60 -21.80 -2.38 7.95
N ASP A 61 -22.19 -2.05 9.18
CA ASP A 61 -21.85 -0.78 9.83
C ASP A 61 -20.34 -0.56 10.02
N TYR A 62 -19.57 -1.65 10.20
CA TYR A 62 -18.12 -1.62 10.31
C TYR A 62 -17.39 -1.54 8.95
N HIS A 63 -18.11 -1.65 7.84
CA HIS A 63 -17.53 -1.43 6.51
C HIS A 63 -17.60 0.03 6.11
N GLN A 64 -16.43 0.57 5.79
CA GLN A 64 -16.25 1.88 5.19
C GLN A 64 -16.34 1.75 3.67
N VAL A 65 -17.11 2.62 3.03
CA VAL A 65 -17.27 2.65 1.58
C VAL A 65 -16.47 3.81 1.00
N GLN A 66 -15.62 3.52 0.01
CA GLN A 66 -14.87 4.53 -0.73
C GLN A 66 -15.34 4.52 -2.19
N MET A 67 -15.68 5.69 -2.72
CA MET A 67 -16.12 5.85 -4.10
C MET A 67 -15.00 6.46 -4.95
N GLN A 68 -14.71 5.82 -6.07
CA GLN A 68 -13.82 6.31 -7.11
C GLN A 68 -14.62 6.56 -8.39
N ARG A 69 -14.43 7.74 -8.98
CA ARG A 69 -15.10 8.16 -10.20
C ARG A 69 -14.11 8.14 -11.36
N PHE A 70 -14.45 7.40 -12.41
CA PHE A 70 -13.70 7.34 -13.66
C PHE A 70 -14.53 7.97 -14.77
N GLU A 71 -14.00 9.02 -15.40
CA GLU A 71 -14.64 9.68 -16.52
C GLU A 71 -13.96 9.25 -17.82
N SER A 72 -14.76 8.86 -18.81
CA SER A 72 -14.30 8.45 -20.13
C SER A 72 -15.18 9.06 -21.22
N PRO A 73 -14.73 9.12 -22.49
CA PRO A 73 -15.59 9.54 -23.60
C PRO A 73 -16.86 8.68 -23.76
N LEU A 74 -16.85 7.45 -23.24
CA LEU A 74 -17.98 6.51 -23.31
C LEU A 74 -18.98 6.69 -22.13
N GLY A 75 -18.68 7.59 -21.20
CA GLY A 75 -19.50 7.83 -20.01
C GLY A 75 -18.69 7.80 -18.71
N ARG A 76 -19.40 7.80 -17.58
CA ARG A 76 -18.81 7.78 -16.24
C ARG A 76 -19.01 6.40 -15.59
N THR A 77 -17.95 5.90 -14.96
CA THR A 77 -18.00 4.68 -14.14
C THR A 77 -17.71 5.06 -12.69
N LEU A 78 -18.55 4.59 -11.78
CA LEU A 78 -18.37 4.69 -10.33
C LEU A 78 -17.93 3.33 -9.81
N VAL A 79 -16.83 3.28 -9.09
CA VAL A 79 -16.35 2.07 -8.42
C VAL A 79 -16.38 2.32 -6.92
N TYR A 80 -17.16 1.52 -6.22
CA TYR A 80 -17.22 1.50 -4.77
C TYR A 80 -16.33 0.36 -4.27
N SER A 81 -15.34 0.69 -3.44
CA SER A 81 -14.49 -0.26 -2.73
C SER A 81 -14.82 -0.24 -1.23
N PHE A 82 -14.52 -1.35 -0.55
CA PHE A 82 -14.87 -1.53 0.85
C PHE A 82 -13.60 -1.75 1.69
N SER A 83 -13.60 -1.18 2.89
CA SER A 83 -12.53 -1.35 3.88
C SER A 83 -13.11 -1.51 5.28
N GLN A 84 -12.36 -2.11 6.20
CA GLN A 84 -12.69 -2.13 7.63
C GLN A 84 -11.53 -1.52 8.39
N ASP A 85 -11.79 -0.53 9.26
CA ASP A 85 -10.74 0.18 10.02
C ASP A 85 -9.55 0.68 9.15
N GLY A 86 -9.86 1.13 7.93
CA GLY A 86 -8.88 1.57 6.93
C GLY A 86 -8.13 0.44 6.20
N VAL A 87 -8.41 -0.83 6.49
CA VAL A 87 -7.83 -2.00 5.81
C VAL A 87 -8.72 -2.41 4.65
N PRO A 88 -8.23 -2.39 3.39
CA PRO A 88 -9.05 -2.71 2.23
C PRO A 88 -9.46 -4.20 2.21
N ILE A 89 -10.71 -4.45 1.82
CA ILE A 89 -11.23 -5.81 1.62
C ILE A 89 -11.06 -6.17 0.14
N GLN A 90 -10.14 -7.09 -0.13
CA GLN A 90 -9.81 -7.51 -1.48
C GLN A 90 -10.96 -8.30 -2.11
N GLY A 91 -11.29 -7.94 -3.36
CA GLY A 91 -12.31 -8.62 -4.14
C GLY A 91 -13.75 -8.21 -3.79
N MET A 92 -13.96 -7.23 -2.90
CA MET A 92 -15.25 -6.56 -2.74
C MET A 92 -15.25 -5.23 -3.47
N ASN A 93 -16.10 -5.13 -4.48
CA ASN A 93 -16.37 -3.88 -5.17
C ASN A 93 -17.78 -3.89 -5.77
N ILE A 94 -18.31 -2.69 -5.99
CA ILE A 94 -19.51 -2.48 -6.80
C ILE A 94 -19.15 -1.51 -7.90
N ARG A 95 -19.36 -1.90 -9.15
CA ARG A 95 -19.16 -1.06 -10.33
C ARG A 95 -20.52 -0.65 -10.88
N MET A 96 -20.69 0.65 -11.05
CA MET A 96 -21.88 1.25 -11.66
C MET A 96 -21.48 2.11 -12.84
N ARG A 97 -22.26 2.07 -13.91
CA ARG A 97 -22.09 2.93 -15.09
C ARG A 97 -23.21 3.96 -15.14
N GLU A 98 -22.83 5.22 -15.29
CA GLU A 98 -23.75 6.31 -15.60
C GLU A 98 -23.94 6.38 -17.11
N GLN A 99 -25.19 6.25 -17.55
CA GLN A 99 -25.57 6.36 -18.95
C GLN A 99 -25.73 7.82 -19.37
N SER A 100 -25.88 8.06 -20.68
CA SER A 100 -26.04 9.40 -21.25
C SER A 100 -27.30 10.14 -20.77
N ASP A 101 -28.33 9.41 -20.30
CA ASP A 101 -29.54 9.97 -19.73
C ASP A 101 -29.41 10.28 -18.21
N GLY A 102 -28.24 10.05 -17.63
CA GLY A 102 -27.96 10.23 -16.21
C GLY A 102 -28.42 9.06 -15.33
N SER A 103 -28.99 7.99 -15.91
CA SER A 103 -29.35 6.79 -15.15
C SER A 103 -28.10 6.01 -14.74
N LEU A 104 -28.16 5.38 -13.57
CA LEU A 104 -27.11 4.52 -13.06
C LEU A 104 -27.49 3.05 -13.22
N VAL A 105 -26.63 2.28 -13.88
CA VAL A 105 -26.77 0.83 -14.04
C VAL A 105 -25.66 0.11 -13.29
N GLU A 106 -26.05 -0.85 -12.44
CA GLU A 106 -25.11 -1.75 -11.77
C GLU A 106 -24.54 -2.74 -12.81
N GLU A 107 -23.21 -2.75 -12.97
CA GLU A 107 -22.52 -3.65 -13.91
C GLU A 107 -21.99 -4.89 -13.21
N GLU A 108 -21.46 -4.70 -12.01
CA GLU A 108 -20.77 -5.73 -11.25
C GLU A 108 -20.99 -5.45 -9.77
N ASN A 109 -21.39 -6.48 -9.03
CA ASN A 109 -21.55 -6.42 -7.58
C ASN A 109 -20.92 -7.66 -6.97
N THR A 110 -19.76 -7.46 -6.38
CA THR A 110 -18.99 -8.51 -5.67
C THR A 110 -19.03 -8.31 -4.16
N TYR A 111 -19.82 -7.34 -3.68
CA TYR A 111 -20.01 -7.12 -2.27
C TYR A 111 -20.73 -8.33 -1.66
N ARG A 112 -20.21 -8.80 -0.53
CA ARG A 112 -20.87 -9.79 0.31
C ARG A 112 -20.67 -9.42 1.77
N PRO A 113 -21.70 -9.52 2.62
CA PRO A 113 -21.51 -9.39 4.05
C PRO A 113 -20.54 -10.46 4.55
N ILE A 114 -19.57 -10.07 5.37
CA ILE A 114 -18.63 -10.95 6.06
C ILE A 114 -18.65 -10.55 7.52
N SER A 115 -18.32 -11.46 8.43
CA SER A 115 -18.13 -11.07 9.83
C SER A 115 -16.95 -10.12 10.01
N GLU A 116 -17.07 -9.23 11.00
CA GLU A 116 -16.01 -8.29 11.38
C GLU A 116 -14.69 -9.02 11.68
N VAL A 117 -13.60 -8.54 11.09
CA VAL A 117 -12.27 -9.12 11.27
C VAL A 117 -11.54 -8.34 12.36
N PRO A 118 -11.08 -8.97 13.46
CA PRO A 118 -10.38 -8.23 14.52
C PRO A 118 -9.01 -7.75 14.04
N ILE A 119 -8.83 -6.44 13.92
CA ILE A 119 -7.55 -5.82 13.48
C ILE A 119 -6.81 -5.24 14.69
N ARG A 120 -5.63 -5.79 14.99
CA ARG A 120 -4.72 -5.28 16.04
C ARG A 120 -3.40 -4.87 15.40
N ARG A 121 -3.29 -3.60 15.00
CA ARG A 121 -2.19 -3.11 14.15
C ARG A 121 -0.81 -3.32 14.76
N GLU A 122 -0.68 -3.20 16.07
CA GLU A 122 0.59 -3.39 16.79
C GLU A 122 1.11 -4.82 16.65
N VAL A 123 0.21 -5.81 16.80
CA VAL A 123 0.55 -7.25 16.65
C VAL A 123 0.90 -7.56 15.20
N LEU A 124 0.20 -6.95 14.24
CA LEU A 124 0.41 -7.17 12.81
C LEU A 124 1.77 -6.62 12.35
N GLU A 125 2.24 -5.50 12.90
CA GLU A 125 3.56 -4.95 12.57
C GLU A 125 4.69 -5.87 13.07
N GLU A 126 4.56 -6.43 14.28
CA GLU A 126 5.50 -7.43 14.80
C GLU A 126 5.51 -8.70 13.94
N GLN A 127 4.34 -9.20 13.54
CA GLN A 127 4.22 -10.32 12.61
C GLN A 127 4.88 -10.01 11.27
N ALA A 128 4.69 -8.81 10.73
CA ALA A 128 5.31 -8.39 9.48
C ALA A 128 6.85 -8.43 9.56
N ALA A 129 7.41 -7.92 10.66
CA ALA A 129 8.85 -7.97 10.91
C ALA A 129 9.38 -9.41 11.03
N GLN A 130 8.65 -10.28 11.74
CA GLN A 130 8.98 -11.70 11.88
C GLN A 130 8.96 -12.41 10.51
N LEU A 131 7.89 -12.24 9.74
CA LEU A 131 7.78 -12.84 8.40
C LEU A 131 8.87 -12.35 7.45
N LYS A 132 9.22 -11.06 7.50
CA LYS A 132 10.33 -10.51 6.71
C LYS A 132 11.68 -11.14 7.08
N SER A 133 11.88 -11.47 8.36
CA SER A 133 13.12 -12.09 8.86
C SER A 133 13.26 -13.57 8.51
N GLN A 134 12.16 -14.24 8.15
CA GLN A 134 12.20 -15.65 7.78
C GLN A 134 12.94 -15.82 6.45
N GLU A 135 14.10 -16.47 6.50
CA GLU A 135 14.85 -16.83 5.30
C GLU A 135 14.13 -17.97 4.55
N GLY A 136 13.32 -17.59 3.57
CA GLY A 136 12.57 -18.54 2.75
C GLY A 136 12.98 -18.55 1.28
N ARG A 137 12.11 -19.16 0.46
CA ARG A 137 12.15 -19.12 -1.01
C ARG A 137 12.02 -17.71 -1.59
N TYR A 138 11.31 -16.84 -0.87
CA TYR A 138 11.03 -15.47 -1.28
C TYR A 138 11.84 -14.51 -0.41
N GLN A 139 12.36 -13.47 -1.04
CA GLN A 139 12.91 -12.32 -0.36
C GLN A 139 11.93 -11.16 -0.52
N PHE A 140 11.33 -10.71 0.59
CA PHE A 140 10.34 -9.63 0.59
C PHE A 140 11.03 -8.27 0.51
N ASP A 141 10.54 -7.38 -0.36
CA ASP A 141 11.07 -6.02 -0.48
C ASP A 141 10.64 -5.18 0.75
N SER A 142 9.34 -5.18 1.01
CA SER A 142 8.71 -4.53 2.15
C SER A 142 7.55 -5.36 2.69
N LEU A 143 7.42 -5.43 4.01
CA LEU A 143 6.28 -6.02 4.71
C LEU A 143 5.99 -5.10 5.88
N SER A 144 4.80 -4.51 5.92
CA SER A 144 4.37 -3.57 6.96
C SER A 144 2.85 -3.61 7.09
N ALA A 145 2.31 -3.06 8.17
CA ALA A 145 0.87 -2.94 8.37
C ALA A 145 0.17 -2.11 7.28
N ASP A 146 0.91 -1.25 6.55
CA ASP A 146 0.35 -0.47 5.43
C ASP A 146 0.02 -1.33 4.21
N SER A 147 0.60 -2.52 4.09
CA SER A 147 0.30 -3.47 3.01
C SER A 147 -0.75 -4.51 3.38
N LEU A 148 -1.42 -4.32 4.52
CA LEU A 148 -2.45 -5.22 5.03
C LEU A 148 -3.72 -5.15 4.16
N VAL A 149 -4.30 -6.32 3.90
CA VAL A 149 -5.57 -6.49 3.19
C VAL A 149 -6.40 -7.56 3.90
N ILE A 150 -7.73 -7.43 3.85
CA ILE A 150 -8.64 -8.52 4.21
C ILE A 150 -8.91 -9.33 2.94
N VAL A 151 -8.60 -10.61 2.95
CA VAL A 151 -8.82 -11.53 1.83
C VAL A 151 -10.00 -12.41 2.13
N LEU A 152 -10.79 -12.69 1.11
CA LEU A 152 -11.93 -13.58 1.20
C LEU A 152 -11.63 -14.86 0.46
N ARG A 153 -11.86 -16.00 1.11
CA ARG A 153 -11.66 -17.31 0.50
C ARG A 153 -12.97 -18.10 0.53
N GLU A 154 -13.13 -18.97 -0.45
CA GLU A 154 -14.25 -19.90 -0.46
C GLU A 154 -14.22 -20.79 0.78
N GLY A 155 -15.36 -20.92 1.45
CA GLY A 155 -15.52 -21.73 2.67
C GLY A 155 -15.13 -21.04 3.97
N LEU A 156 -14.75 -19.75 3.96
CA LEU A 156 -14.58 -18.94 5.17
C LEU A 156 -15.71 -17.91 5.27
N GLU A 157 -16.40 -17.90 6.41
CA GLU A 157 -17.44 -16.91 6.73
C GLU A 157 -16.82 -15.57 7.18
N THR A 158 -15.64 -15.63 7.79
CA THR A 158 -14.81 -14.49 8.18
C THR A 158 -13.73 -14.23 7.13
N GLY A 159 -13.38 -12.96 6.88
CA GLY A 159 -12.18 -12.64 6.12
C GLY A 159 -10.90 -13.10 6.85
N GLU A 160 -9.81 -13.34 6.10
CA GLU A 160 -8.47 -13.57 6.65
C GLU A 160 -7.61 -12.32 6.41
N LEU A 161 -6.75 -11.97 7.37
CA LEU A 161 -5.76 -10.91 7.18
C LEU A 161 -4.54 -11.42 6.40
N ALA A 162 -4.07 -10.63 5.45
CA ALA A 162 -2.89 -10.92 4.68
C ALA A 162 -2.11 -9.64 4.34
N PHE A 163 -0.80 -9.79 4.11
CA PHE A 163 0.05 -8.75 3.57
C PHE A 163 0.16 -8.90 2.05
N ALA A 164 -0.16 -7.84 1.32
CA ALA A 164 0.05 -7.73 -0.13
C ALA A 164 1.41 -7.11 -0.43
N THR A 165 2.38 -7.93 -0.82
CA THR A 165 3.79 -7.51 -0.91
C THR A 165 4.44 -7.92 -2.23
N SER A 166 5.46 -7.18 -2.65
CA SER A 166 6.39 -7.63 -3.70
C SER A 166 7.55 -8.42 -3.10
N ALA A 167 7.91 -9.49 -3.79
CA ALA A 167 9.04 -10.32 -3.43
C ALA A 167 9.79 -10.80 -4.67
N VAL A 168 11.07 -11.12 -4.47
CA VAL A 168 11.91 -11.79 -5.46
C VAL A 168 11.99 -13.28 -5.12
N ASP A 169 11.66 -14.14 -6.09
CA ASP A 169 11.85 -15.59 -5.95
C ASP A 169 13.35 -15.92 -6.07
N LYS A 170 13.97 -16.44 -5.01
CA LYS A 170 15.40 -16.79 -5.00
C LYS A 170 15.75 -17.84 -6.06
N THR A 171 14.79 -18.66 -6.49
CA THR A 171 15.00 -19.67 -7.54
C THR A 171 14.91 -19.10 -8.95
N ARG A 172 14.35 -17.90 -9.12
CA ARG A 172 14.22 -17.20 -10.41
C ARG A 172 14.54 -15.71 -10.22
N PRO A 173 15.82 -15.36 -10.06
CA PRO A 173 16.23 -13.99 -9.82
C PRO A 173 15.73 -13.04 -10.92
N GLY A 174 15.30 -11.84 -10.54
CA GLY A 174 14.93 -10.78 -11.47
C GLY A 174 13.49 -10.83 -11.99
N THR A 175 12.62 -11.68 -11.44
CA THR A 175 11.18 -11.62 -11.73
C THR A 175 10.42 -11.10 -10.50
N PRO A 176 9.94 -9.84 -10.49
CA PRO A 176 9.13 -9.34 -9.40
C PRO A 176 7.84 -10.16 -9.31
N THR A 177 7.57 -10.66 -8.12
CA THR A 177 6.41 -11.48 -7.82
C THR A 177 5.59 -10.78 -6.75
N GLN A 178 4.30 -10.55 -7.03
CA GLN A 178 3.37 -10.10 -6.01
C GLN A 178 2.84 -11.32 -5.25
N LEU A 179 2.84 -11.23 -3.93
CA LEU A 179 2.41 -12.27 -3.01
C LEU A 179 1.34 -11.73 -2.08
N LEU A 180 0.35 -12.57 -1.78
CA LEU A 180 -0.50 -12.43 -0.62
C LEU A 180 -0.02 -13.42 0.44
N VAL A 181 0.41 -12.91 1.59
CA VAL A 181 0.98 -13.70 2.68
C VAL A 181 0.08 -13.58 3.89
N ARG A 182 -0.48 -14.70 4.38
CA ARG A 182 -1.33 -14.70 5.56
C ARG A 182 -0.57 -14.19 6.79
N SER A 183 -1.19 -13.28 7.55
CA SER A 183 -0.55 -12.64 8.70
C SER A 183 -0.16 -13.63 9.80
N ASP A 184 -1.01 -14.62 10.04
CA ASP A 184 -0.91 -15.48 11.22
C ASP A 184 0.24 -16.48 11.17
N ASP A 185 0.53 -17.02 9.98
CA ASP A 185 1.50 -18.11 9.81
C ASP A 185 2.44 -17.95 8.61
N GLY A 186 2.35 -16.85 7.86
CA GLY A 186 3.20 -16.62 6.70
C GLY A 186 2.86 -17.45 5.48
N LYS A 187 1.72 -18.16 5.46
CA LYS A 187 1.33 -18.98 4.32
C LYS A 187 1.03 -18.10 3.10
N ILE A 188 1.59 -18.48 1.96
CA ILE A 188 1.29 -17.82 0.68
C ILE A 188 -0.12 -18.23 0.23
N LEU A 189 -1.03 -17.26 0.17
CA LEU A 189 -2.40 -17.43 -0.27
C LEU A 189 -2.52 -17.28 -1.79
N GLN A 190 -1.78 -16.32 -2.37
CA GLN A 190 -1.77 -16.06 -3.81
C GLN A 190 -0.38 -15.65 -4.27
N LYS A 191 -0.05 -16.04 -5.51
CA LYS A 191 1.18 -15.64 -6.20
C LYS A 191 0.84 -15.14 -7.60
N THR A 192 1.23 -13.91 -7.89
CA THR A 192 1.11 -13.30 -9.22
C THR A 192 2.50 -12.94 -9.72
N VAL A 193 2.92 -13.55 -10.83
CA VAL A 193 4.24 -13.32 -11.43
C VAL A 193 4.10 -12.21 -12.48
N GLY A 194 4.84 -11.12 -12.33
CA GLY A 194 4.89 -10.08 -13.36
C GLY A 194 5.43 -10.65 -14.67
N ARG A 195 4.79 -10.30 -15.80
CA ARG A 195 5.40 -10.57 -17.11
C ARG A 195 6.64 -9.70 -17.24
N LYS A 196 7.75 -10.30 -17.64
CA LYS A 196 8.94 -9.55 -18.05
C LYS A 196 8.59 -8.83 -19.35
N GLU A 197 8.36 -7.53 -19.29
CA GLU A 197 8.29 -6.73 -20.52
C GLU A 197 9.71 -6.72 -21.12
N PHE A 198 9.79 -7.09 -22.41
CA PHE A 198 11.04 -7.31 -23.14
C PHE A 198 11.59 -6.01 -23.70
#